data_AF-A0A7X5BV52-F1
#
_entry.id   AF-A0A7X5BV52-F1
#
_cell.length_a   1.000
_cell.length_b   1.000
_cell.length_c   1.000
_cell.angle_alpha   90.00
_cell.angle_beta   90.00
_cell.angle_gamma   90.00
#
_symmetry.space_group_name_H-M   'P 1'
#
loop_
_entity.id
_entity.type
_entity.pdbx_description
1 polymer ?
#
loop_
_entity_poly.entity_id
_entity_poly.type
_entity_poly.pdbx_seq_one_letter_code
_entity_poly.pdbx_strand_id
1 'polypeptide(L)'
;MRHTSWHVTKLLRSIANRAGVTLPAGFTFHGLRKQFGSFVHQATGDLVATLRLLGHASPQVTAAIYLADDVAHLARQVGRFRVVSGMADEHTDQPWGGPRGQYL
;
A
#
# COMPACT_ATOMS: atom_id res chain seq x y z
N MET A 1 -31.84 0.41 13.87
CA MET A 1 -30.77 0.92 12.99
C MET A 1 -30.80 0.41 11.54
N ARG A 2 -31.81 -0.36 11.07
CA ARG A 2 -31.85 -0.91 9.69
C ARG A 2 -32.47 0.02 8.62
N HIS A 3 -33.18 1.08 9.03
CA HIS A 3 -33.93 1.93 8.08
C HIS A 3 -33.04 2.92 7.32
N THR A 4 -32.07 3.56 7.97
CA THR A 4 -31.25 4.61 7.34
C THR A 4 -30.31 4.06 6.26
N SER A 5 -29.71 2.89 6.47
CA SER A 5 -28.82 2.25 5.49
C SER A 5 -29.57 1.82 4.22
N TRP A 6 -30.86 1.48 4.35
CA TRP A 6 -31.72 1.13 3.23
C TRP A 6 -32.00 2.33 2.33
N HIS A 7 -32.36 3.49 2.90
CA HIS A 7 -32.62 4.71 2.13
C HIS A 7 -31.40 5.18 1.35
N VAL A 8 -30.21 5.11 1.97
CA VAL A 8 -28.94 5.48 1.33
C VAL A 8 -28.59 4.54 0.17
N THR A 9 -28.77 3.22 0.35
CA THR A 9 -28.55 2.24 -0.73
C THR A 9 -29.53 2.43 -1.89
N LYS A 10 -30.79 2.76 -1.58
CA LYS A 10 -31.82 3.04 -2.60
C LYS A 10 -31.51 4.31 -3.39
N LEU A 11 -30.99 5.36 -2.74
CA LEU A 11 -30.54 6.58 -3.40
C LEU A 11 -29.40 6.28 -4.40
N LEU A 12 -28.38 5.54 -3.97
CA LEU A 12 -27.27 5.15 -4.83
C LEU A 12 -27.75 4.41 -6.08
N ARG A 13 -28.65 3.44 -5.91
CA ARG A 13 -29.22 2.68 -7.03
C ARG A 13 -30.04 3.55 -7.97
N SER A 14 -30.80 4.50 -7.44
CA SER A 14 -31.56 5.47 -8.25
C SER A 14 -30.65 6.34 -9.11
N ILE A 15 -29.55 6.85 -8.54
CA ILE A 15 -28.55 7.65 -9.26
C ILE A 15 -27.90 6.82 -10.36
N ALA A 16 -27.48 5.59 -10.04
CA ALA A 16 -26.85 4.70 -11.01
C ALA A 16 -27.77 4.38 -12.20
N ASN A 17 -29.04 4.06 -11.92
CA ASN A 17 -30.04 3.82 -12.97
C ASN A 17 -30.22 5.05 -13.88
N ARG A 18 -30.28 6.25 -13.30
CA ARG A 18 -30.37 7.51 -14.08
C ARG A 18 -29.13 7.77 -14.93
N ALA A 19 -27.96 7.33 -14.46
CA ALA A 19 -26.70 7.42 -15.20
C ALA A 19 -26.52 6.27 -16.21
N GLY A 20 -27.46 5.32 -16.32
CA GLY A 20 -27.31 4.14 -17.18
C GLY A 20 -26.26 3.14 -16.69
N VAL A 21 -25.89 3.20 -15.41
CA VAL A 21 -24.86 2.35 -14.80
C VAL A 21 -25.50 1.21 -14.00
N THR A 22 -25.11 -0.02 -14.31
CA THR A 22 -25.51 -1.19 -13.53
C THR A 22 -24.58 -1.39 -12.34
N LEU A 23 -25.11 -1.32 -11.12
CA LEU A 23 -24.36 -1.64 -9.90
C LEU A 23 -24.58 -3.09 -9.46
N PRO A 24 -23.54 -3.76 -8.93
CA PRO A 24 -23.68 -5.08 -8.33
C PRO A 24 -24.75 -5.15 -7.24
N ALA A 25 -25.28 -6.35 -7.00
CA ALA A 25 -26.20 -6.59 -5.90
C ALA A 25 -25.53 -6.22 -4.57
N GLY A 26 -26.24 -5.52 -3.69
CA GLY A 26 -25.70 -5.09 -2.40
C GLY A 26 -24.60 -4.02 -2.46
N PHE A 27 -24.31 -3.41 -3.61
CA PHE A 27 -23.32 -2.34 -3.70
C PHE A 27 -23.75 -1.10 -2.91
N THR A 28 -22.80 -0.51 -2.19
CA THR A 28 -23.05 0.62 -1.26
C THR A 28 -22.09 1.78 -1.54
N PHE A 29 -22.31 2.93 -0.88
CA PHE A 29 -21.34 4.04 -0.91
C PHE A 29 -19.98 3.64 -0.35
N HIS A 30 -19.92 2.68 0.58
CA HIS A 30 -18.64 2.13 1.02
C HIS A 30 -17.94 1.37 -0.12
N GLY A 31 -18.69 0.70 -0.99
CA GLY A 31 -18.17 0.11 -2.22
C GLY A 31 -17.56 1.14 -3.17
N LEU A 32 -18.23 2.28 -3.37
CA LEU A 32 -17.67 3.40 -4.15
C LEU A 32 -16.37 3.93 -3.53
N ARG A 33 -16.33 4.07 -2.20
CA ARG A 33 -15.11 4.49 -1.48
C ARG A 33 -13.96 3.50 -1.67
N LYS A 34 -14.23 2.19 -1.67
CA LYS A 34 -13.20 1.19 -1.99
C LYS A 34 -12.69 1.36 -3.42
N GLN A 35 -13.61 1.50 -4.39
CA GLN A 35 -13.24 1.66 -5.80
C GLN A 35 -12.41 2.92 -6.07
N PHE A 36 -12.74 4.02 -5.38
CA PHE A 36 -11.93 5.24 -5.38
C PHE A 36 -10.50 4.97 -4.88
N GLY A 37 -10.35 4.27 -3.74
CA GLY A 37 -9.04 3.91 -3.22
C GLY A 37 -8.23 3.05 -4.18
N SER A 38 -8.87 2.10 -4.86
CA SER A 38 -8.22 1.28 -5.89
C SER A 38 -7.69 2.13 -7.05
N PHE A 39 -8.48 3.08 -7.55
CA PHE A 39 -8.05 3.96 -8.65
C PHE A 39 -6.91 4.89 -8.25
N VAL A 40 -6.98 5.50 -7.05
CA VAL A 40 -5.89 6.35 -6.54
C VAL A 40 -4.59 5.55 -6.44
N HIS A 41 -4.66 4.35 -5.85
CA HIS A 41 -3.50 3.50 -5.68
C HIS A 41 -2.92 3.06 -7.03
N GLN A 42 -3.77 2.61 -7.95
CA GLN A 42 -3.33 2.18 -9.29
C GLN A 42 -2.68 3.31 -10.09
N ALA A 43 -3.23 4.52 -10.01
CA ALA A 43 -2.73 5.68 -10.74
C ALA A 43 -1.40 6.22 -10.18
N THR A 44 -1.22 6.19 -8.86
CA THR A 44 -0.07 6.84 -8.18
C THR A 44 1.01 5.85 -7.76
N GLY A 45 0.62 4.63 -7.42
CA GLY A 45 1.45 3.68 -6.71
C GLY A 45 1.85 4.12 -5.29
N ASP A 46 1.15 5.11 -4.71
CA ASP A 46 1.44 5.65 -3.39
C ASP A 46 0.34 5.24 -2.40
N LEU A 47 0.68 4.28 -1.54
CA LEU A 47 -0.21 3.78 -0.50
C LEU A 47 -0.44 4.80 0.61
N VAL A 48 0.53 5.67 0.90
CA VAL A 48 0.41 6.70 1.95
C VAL A 48 -0.53 7.81 1.49
N ALA A 49 -0.42 8.25 0.23
CA ALA A 49 -1.39 9.16 -0.37
C ALA A 49 -2.79 8.56 -0.37
N THR A 50 -2.93 7.29 -0.79
CA THR A 50 -4.20 6.55 -0.78
C THR A 50 -4.80 6.50 0.63
N LEU A 51 -3.99 6.18 1.64
CA LEU A 51 -4.41 6.14 3.05
C LEU A 51 -4.95 7.48 3.53
N ARG A 52 -4.22 8.56 3.24
CA ARG A 52 -4.57 9.92 3.67
C ARG A 52 -5.87 10.37 3.04
N LEU A 53 -6.06 10.11 1.75
CA LEU A 53 -7.29 10.43 1.03
C LEU A 53 -8.49 9.62 1.52
N LEU A 54 -8.27 8.36 1.93
CA LEU A 54 -9.30 7.55 2.55
C LEU A 54 -9.54 7.94 4.03
N GLY A 55 -8.61 8.63 4.68
CA GLY A 55 -8.69 8.94 6.11
C GLY A 55 -8.67 7.68 6.98
N HIS A 56 -7.91 6.65 6.58
CA HIS A 56 -7.73 5.46 7.42
C HIS A 56 -6.76 5.76 8.56
N ALA A 57 -7.18 5.48 9.79
CA ALA A 57 -6.33 5.61 10.98
C ALA A 57 -5.20 4.58 11.02
N SER A 58 -5.38 3.44 10.32
CA SER A 58 -4.44 2.32 10.31
C SER A 58 -3.99 2.00 8.88
N PRO A 59 -2.67 1.97 8.61
CA PRO A 59 -2.13 1.55 7.32
C PRO A 59 -2.39 0.09 6.99
N GLN A 60 -2.57 -0.76 8.00
CA GLN A 60 -2.87 -2.18 7.83
C GLN A 60 -4.18 -2.41 7.06
N VAL A 61 -5.22 -1.63 7.34
CA VAL A 61 -6.52 -1.72 6.63
C VAL A 61 -6.37 -1.33 5.15
N THR A 62 -5.56 -0.30 4.87
CA THR A 62 -5.32 0.17 3.49
C THR A 62 -4.49 -0.86 2.72
N ALA A 63 -3.41 -1.37 3.31
CA ALA A 63 -2.56 -2.39 2.69
C ALA A 63 -3.35 -3.68 2.37
N ALA A 64 -4.16 -4.18 3.31
CA ALA A 64 -4.94 -5.40 3.11
C ALA A 64 -5.93 -5.32 1.92
N ILE A 65 -6.43 -4.12 1.62
CA ILE A 65 -7.44 -3.92 0.57
C ILE A 65 -6.82 -3.60 -0.79
N TYR A 66 -5.72 -2.84 -0.82
CA TYR A 66 -5.17 -2.30 -2.08
C TYR A 66 -3.84 -2.89 -2.52
N LEU A 67 -3.12 -3.61 -1.63
CA LEU A 67 -1.87 -4.28 -1.98
C LEU A 67 -2.06 -5.74 -2.37
N ALA A 68 -3.12 -6.40 -1.89
CA ALA A 68 -3.29 -7.85 -1.98
C ALA A 68 -3.39 -8.39 -3.42
N ASP A 69 -3.89 -7.59 -4.37
CA ASP A 69 -4.14 -8.01 -5.76
C ASP A 69 -3.14 -7.44 -6.79
N ASP A 70 -2.13 -6.67 -6.37
CA ASP A 70 -1.29 -5.91 -7.32
C ASP A 70 0.17 -6.39 -7.34
N VAL A 71 0.37 -7.65 -7.76
CA VAL A 71 1.70 -8.25 -8.01
C VAL A 71 2.52 -7.40 -8.99
N ALA A 72 1.86 -6.81 -9.99
CA ALA A 72 2.51 -5.93 -10.96
C ALA A 72 3.00 -4.62 -10.32
N HIS A 73 2.22 -4.03 -9.40
CA HIS A 73 2.64 -2.87 -8.62
C HIS A 73 3.78 -3.21 -7.65
N LEU A 74 3.70 -4.34 -6.95
CA LEU A 74 4.78 -4.82 -6.09
C LEU A 74 6.08 -5.02 -6.88
N ALA A 75 6.01 -5.64 -8.07
CA ALA A 75 7.15 -5.80 -8.96
C ALA A 75 7.74 -4.46 -9.42
N ARG A 76 6.90 -3.47 -9.77
CA ARG A 76 7.35 -2.10 -10.10
C ARG A 76 8.01 -1.39 -8.92
N GLN A 77 7.50 -1.59 -7.70
CA GLN A 77 8.09 -1.00 -6.50
C GLN A 77 9.46 -1.63 -6.20
N VAL A 78 9.59 -2.96 -6.29
CA VAL A 78 10.87 -3.67 -6.10
C VAL A 78 11.93 -3.17 -7.08
N GLY A 79 11.57 -2.94 -8.34
CA GLY A 79 12.48 -2.41 -9.36
C GLY A 79 12.99 -0.97 -9.10
N ARG A 80 12.33 -0.22 -8.20
CA ARG A 80 12.77 1.14 -7.79
C ARG A 80 13.79 1.11 -6.66
N PHE A 81 13.94 -0.01 -5.96
CA PHE A 81 14.99 -0.14 -4.96
C PHE A 81 16.31 -0.38 -5.68
N ARG A 82 17.21 0.61 -5.60
CA ARG A 82 18.60 0.41 -6.00
C ARG A 82 19.26 -0.45 -4.95
N VAL A 83 19.59 -1.68 -5.30
CA VAL A 83 20.49 -2.51 -4.48
C VAL A 83 21.84 -1.79 -4.48
N VAL A 84 22.14 -1.10 -3.38
CA VAL A 84 23.49 -0.63 -3.12
C VAL A 84 24.20 -1.82 -2.53
N SER A 85 24.99 -2.51 -3.35
CA SER A 85 25.98 -3.47 -2.87
C SER A 85 27.02 -2.66 -2.11
N GLY A 86 26.82 -2.49 -0.81
CA GLY A 86 27.82 -1.91 0.07
C GLY A 86 29.02 -2.84 0.09
N MET A 87 30.06 -2.43 -0.63
CA MET A 87 31.48 -2.55 -0.27
C MET A 87 31.77 -3.68 0.72
N ALA A 88 32.07 -4.87 0.21
CA ALA A 88 32.87 -5.83 0.95
C ALA A 88 34.31 -5.29 0.98
N ASP A 89 34.54 -4.20 1.72
CA ASP A 89 35.89 -3.81 2.08
C ASP A 89 36.38 -4.87 3.07
N GLU A 90 37.09 -5.85 2.49
CA GLU A 90 38.23 -6.54 3.04
C GLU A 90 38.48 -6.22 4.52
N HIS A 91 37.88 -7.03 5.40
CA HIS A 91 38.53 -7.31 6.67
C HIS A 91 39.74 -8.18 6.32
N THR A 92 40.82 -7.54 5.85
CA THR A 92 42.12 -8.19 5.74
C THR A 92 42.53 -8.56 7.15
N ASP A 93 42.46 -9.85 7.44
CA ASP A 93 43.12 -10.47 8.58
C ASP A 93 44.59 -10.06 8.56
N GLN A 94 44.96 -9.08 9.36
CA GLN A 94 46.36 -8.79 9.65
C GLN A 94 46.91 -9.97 10.46
N PRO A 95 47.91 -10.72 9.95
CA PRO A 95 48.52 -11.80 10.70
C PRO A 95 49.27 -11.22 11.90
N TRP A 96 49.04 -11.86 13.04
CA TRP A 96 49.63 -11.57 14.35
C TRP A 96 51.14 -11.30 14.26
N GLY A 97 51.55 -10.05 14.46
CA GLY A 97 52.97 -9.66 14.40
C GLY A 97 53.24 -8.25 14.94
N GLY A 98 53.34 -8.11 16.26
CA GLY A 98 53.79 -6.89 16.95
C GLY A 98 54.75 -7.22 18.11
N PRO A 99 55.70 -6.33 18.45
CA PRO A 99 57.03 -6.69 18.95
C PRO A 99 57.09 -7.00 20.45
N ARG A 100 58.05 -7.86 20.82
CA ARG A 100 58.55 -8.02 22.19
C ARG A 100 59.34 -6.76 22.60
N GLY A 101 59.05 -6.20 23.78
CA GLY A 101 59.85 -5.14 24.41
C GLY A 101 59.06 -4.37 25.46
N GLN A 102 59.03 -4.84 26.71
CA GLN A 102 59.76 -4.29 27.86
C GLN A 102 59.13 -3.02 28.47
N TYR A 103 58.40 -3.19 29.57
CA TYR A 103 58.42 -2.28 30.71
C TYR A 103 58.26 -3.07 32.01
N LEU A 104 59.30 -2.92 32.86
CA LEU A 104 59.50 -3.36 34.24
C LEU A 104 59.84 -4.84 34.48
#